data_AF-A0A7S3QFH1-F1
#
_entry.id   AF-A0A7S3QFH1-F1
#
_cell.length_a   1.000
_cell.length_b   1.000
_cell.length_c   1.000
_cell.angle_alpha   90.00
_cell.angle_beta   90.00
_cell.angle_gamma   90.00
#
_symmetry.space_group_name_H-M   'P 1'
#
loop_
_entity.id
_entity.type
_entity.pdbx_description
1 polymer ?
#
loop_
_entity_poly.entity_id
_entity_poly.type
_entity_poly.pdbx_seq_one_letter_code
_entity_poly.pdbx_strand_id
1 'polypeptide(L)'
;VVTMRLHYYHGLEDEKVPKDVTHVIVDDSVTVIKRKAFDKCELLVSLIMGDNVKGIEDWAFWYCRALRFIRLSRILEYIGEEAFNGCDSLGALFLPSTVKSIERCAFVN
;
A
#
# COMPACT_ATOMS: atom_id res chain seq x y z
N VAL A 1 -2.90 -12.03 -16.16
CA VAL A 1 -2.70 -11.56 -14.77
C VAL A 1 -1.53 -10.61 -14.79
N VAL A 2 -1.77 -9.30 -14.74
CA VAL A 2 -0.69 -8.29 -14.73
C VAL A 2 -0.12 -8.26 -13.31
N THR A 3 1.03 -8.91 -13.12
CA THR A 3 1.79 -8.88 -11.87
C THR A 3 2.90 -7.86 -12.00
N MET A 4 2.85 -6.79 -11.21
CA MET A 4 3.89 -5.77 -11.19
C MET A 4 4.88 -6.06 -10.05
N ARG A 5 6.17 -6.12 -10.35
CA ARG A 5 7.25 -6.16 -9.36
C ARG A 5 7.93 -4.80 -9.32
N LEU A 6 7.93 -4.20 -8.14
CA LEU A 6 8.50 -2.87 -7.93
C LEU A 6 9.99 -3.01 -7.62
N HIS A 7 10.78 -3.27 -8.65
CA HIS A 7 12.24 -3.16 -8.57
C HIS A 7 12.60 -1.70 -8.91
N TYR A 8 13.16 -0.95 -7.95
CA TYR A 8 13.62 0.44 -8.14
C TYR A 8 12.53 1.54 -8.24
N TYR A 9 11.73 1.75 -7.20
CA TYR A 9 11.12 3.09 -6.97
C TYR A 9 12.15 4.05 -6.31
N HIS A 10 13.31 4.20 -6.94
CA HIS A 10 14.30 5.21 -6.58
C HIS A 10 13.77 6.59 -7.00
N GLY A 11 13.04 7.27 -6.12
CA GLY A 11 13.00 8.73 -6.14
C GLY A 11 12.26 9.42 -7.31
N LEU A 12 11.16 8.87 -7.81
CA LEU A 12 10.36 9.56 -8.84
C LEU A 12 9.13 10.22 -8.21
N GLU A 13 8.99 11.52 -8.43
CA GLU A 13 7.80 12.31 -8.06
C GLU A 13 6.64 12.08 -9.05
N ASP A 14 6.84 11.37 -10.18
CA ASP A 14 5.84 11.36 -11.27
C ASP A 14 5.60 10.04 -12.02
N GLU A 15 6.28 8.92 -11.71
CA GLU A 15 5.95 7.64 -12.37
C GLU A 15 4.81 6.91 -11.63
N LYS A 16 3.59 7.28 -12.02
CA LYS A 16 2.34 6.73 -11.47
C LYS A 16 2.21 5.24 -11.82
N VAL A 17 2.00 4.40 -10.81
CA VAL A 17 1.68 2.97 -11.02
C VAL A 17 0.49 2.85 -11.99
N PRO A 18 0.55 1.95 -13.00
CA PRO A 18 -0.56 1.71 -13.91
C PRO A 18 -1.85 1.39 -13.15
N LYS A 19 -2.99 1.92 -13.59
CA LYS A 19 -4.27 1.76 -12.87
C LYS A 19 -4.98 0.44 -13.14
N ASP A 20 -4.45 -0.36 -14.05
CA ASP A 20 -4.92 -1.70 -14.39
C ASP A 20 -4.18 -2.83 -13.66
N VAL A 21 -3.30 -2.49 -12.71
CA VAL A 21 -2.62 -3.49 -11.88
C VAL A 21 -3.61 -4.24 -11.00
N THR A 22 -3.43 -5.57 -10.93
CA THR A 22 -4.28 -6.45 -10.12
C THR A 22 -3.52 -7.09 -8.97
N HIS A 23 -2.20 -7.27 -9.13
CA HIS A 23 -1.33 -7.89 -8.14
C HIS A 23 -0.01 -7.12 -8.07
N VAL A 24 0.35 -6.69 -6.87
CA VAL A 24 1.59 -5.94 -6.62
C VAL A 24 2.45 -6.69 -5.62
N ILE A 25 3.72 -6.84 -5.96
CA ILE A 25 4.77 -7.29 -5.04
C ILE A 25 5.75 -6.13 -4.87
N VAL A 26 5.83 -5.63 -3.64
CA VAL A 26 6.84 -4.67 -3.21
C VAL A 26 8.02 -5.48 -2.69
N ASP A 27 9.21 -5.25 -3.23
CA ASP A 27 10.41 -5.97 -2.81
C ASP A 27 11.08 -5.35 -1.57
N ASP A 28 12.13 -6.01 -1.09
CA ASP A 28 12.88 -5.60 0.10
C ASP A 28 13.79 -4.38 -0.13
N SER A 29 13.88 -3.85 -1.36
CA SER A 29 14.58 -2.59 -1.64
C SER A 29 13.76 -1.36 -1.25
N VAL A 30 12.44 -1.51 -1.13
CA VAL A 30 11.52 -0.44 -0.77
C VAL A 30 11.42 -0.31 0.75
N THR A 31 11.63 0.91 1.26
CA THR A 31 11.54 1.22 2.70
C THR A 31 10.28 2.00 3.06
N VAL A 32 9.66 2.70 2.11
CA VAL A 32 8.44 3.50 2.32
C VAL A 32 7.55 3.40 1.08
N ILE A 33 6.25 3.16 1.28
CA ILE A 33 5.25 3.39 0.22
C ILE A 33 4.91 4.87 0.20
N LYS A 34 5.30 5.54 -0.87
CA LYS A 34 5.15 6.99 -1.01
C LYS A 34 3.69 7.42 -1.12
N ARG A 35 3.46 8.70 -0.82
CA ARG A 35 2.18 9.39 -0.94
C ARG A 35 1.56 9.13 -2.31
N LYS A 36 0.31 8.69 -2.33
CA LYS A 36 -0.47 8.39 -3.55
C LYS A 36 0.12 7.33 -4.50
N ALA A 37 1.11 6.53 -4.09
CA ALA A 37 1.78 5.58 -4.98
C ALA A 37 0.81 4.67 -5.76
N PHE A 38 -0.27 4.21 -5.11
CA PHE A 38 -1.32 3.35 -5.68
C PHE A 38 -2.70 3.99 -5.61
N ASP A 39 -2.81 5.32 -5.60
CA ASP A 39 -4.10 6.00 -5.52
C ASP A 39 -5.05 5.54 -6.65
N LYS A 40 -6.30 5.19 -6.34
CA LYS A 40 -7.29 4.71 -7.33
C LYS A 40 -6.80 3.54 -8.18
N CYS A 41 -5.93 2.67 -7.66
CA CYS A 41 -5.69 1.36 -8.27
C CYS A 41 -6.90 0.46 -7.97
N GLU A 42 -8.04 0.78 -8.57
CA GLU A 42 -9.35 0.17 -8.26
C GLU A 42 -9.42 -1.32 -8.60
N LEU A 43 -8.55 -1.80 -9.49
CA LEU A 43 -8.43 -3.20 -9.87
C LEU A 43 -7.40 -3.99 -9.02
N LEU A 44 -6.68 -3.33 -8.10
CA LEU A 44 -5.69 -3.98 -7.27
C LEU A 44 -6.38 -4.91 -6.28
N VAL A 45 -6.15 -6.22 -6.42
CA VAL A 45 -6.76 -7.26 -5.57
C VAL A 45 -5.83 -7.68 -4.43
N SER A 46 -4.53 -7.73 -4.72
CA SER A 46 -3.52 -8.29 -3.82
C SER A 46 -2.27 -7.44 -3.75
N LEU A 47 -1.84 -7.12 -2.54
CA LEU A 47 -0.57 -6.46 -2.23
C LEU A 47 0.28 -7.34 -1.32
N ILE A 48 1.51 -7.64 -1.75
CA ILE A 48 2.50 -8.34 -0.94
C ILE A 48 3.66 -7.40 -0.69
N MET A 49 3.83 -6.97 0.56
CA MET A 49 4.90 -6.08 0.97
C MET A 49 6.14 -6.86 1.41
N GLY A 50 7.32 -6.42 0.98
CA GLY A 50 8.61 -6.90 1.49
C GLY A 50 8.81 -6.60 2.97
N ASP A 51 9.84 -7.18 3.57
CA ASP A 51 10.05 -7.14 5.02
C ASP A 51 10.83 -5.88 5.47
N ASN A 52 11.16 -4.97 4.54
CA ASN A 52 11.91 -3.74 4.81
C ASN A 52 11.07 -2.45 4.77
N VAL A 53 9.78 -2.53 4.46
CA VAL A 53 8.91 -1.34 4.43
C VAL A 53 8.57 -0.92 5.87
N LYS A 54 8.99 0.28 6.24
CA LYS A 54 8.75 0.90 7.56
C LYS A 54 7.55 1.82 7.58
N GLY A 55 7.10 2.28 6.42
CA GLY A 55 6.09 3.33 6.35
C GLY A 55 5.18 3.23 5.15
N ILE A 56 3.93 3.64 5.37
CA ILE A 56 2.96 3.91 4.31
C ILE A 56 2.54 5.37 4.48
N GLU A 57 2.78 6.19 3.46
CA GLU A 57 2.44 7.61 3.49
C GLU A 57 0.97 7.85 3.11
N ASP A 58 0.56 9.11 3.21
CA ASP A 58 -0.81 9.54 3.03
C ASP A 58 -1.37 9.17 1.65
N TRP A 59 -2.65 8.78 1.62
CA TRP A 59 -3.37 8.37 0.40
C TRP A 59 -2.70 7.26 -0.43
N ALA A 60 -1.73 6.51 0.11
CA ALA A 60 -0.94 5.54 -0.65
C ALA A 60 -1.79 4.53 -1.43
N PHE A 61 -2.89 4.04 -0.85
CA PHE A 61 -3.85 3.11 -1.43
C PHE A 61 -5.27 3.66 -1.45
N TRP A 62 -5.40 5.00 -1.45
CA TRP A 62 -6.70 5.67 -1.47
C TRP A 62 -7.58 5.15 -2.61
N TYR A 63 -8.82 4.75 -2.35
CA TYR A 63 -9.77 4.20 -3.33
C TYR A 63 -9.30 2.93 -4.08
N CYS A 64 -8.47 2.08 -3.45
CA CYS A 64 -8.19 0.74 -3.97
C CYS A 64 -9.35 -0.23 -3.68
N ARG A 65 -10.49 -0.01 -4.33
CA ARG A 65 -11.78 -0.67 -3.99
C ARG A 65 -11.76 -2.20 -4.05
N ALA A 66 -10.95 -2.81 -4.91
CA ALA A 66 -10.83 -4.27 -5.01
C ALA A 66 -9.80 -4.89 -4.05
N LEU A 67 -9.06 -4.09 -3.26
CA LEU A 67 -7.95 -4.57 -2.45
C LEU A 67 -8.47 -5.43 -1.31
N ARG A 68 -8.28 -6.74 -1.44
CA ARG A 68 -8.80 -7.74 -0.50
C ARG A 68 -7.70 -8.38 0.33
N PHE A 69 -6.54 -8.61 -0.28
CA PHE A 69 -5.42 -9.28 0.38
C PHE A 69 -4.24 -8.34 0.52
N ILE A 70 -3.79 -8.14 1.77
CA ILE A 70 -2.60 -7.36 2.08
C ILE A 70 -1.72 -8.17 3.01
N ARG A 71 -0.47 -8.41 2.59
CA ARG A 71 0.61 -8.79 3.51
C ARG A 71 1.42 -7.54 3.82
N LEU A 72 1.33 -7.06 5.06
CA LEU A 72 2.14 -5.94 5.54
C LEU A 72 3.56 -6.38 5.88
N SER A 73 4.50 -5.43 5.82
CA SER A 73 5.86 -5.60 6.32
C SER A 73 5.85 -5.85 7.83
N ARG A 74 6.72 -6.76 8.29
CA ARG A 74 6.84 -7.10 9.71
C ARG A 74 7.44 -5.98 10.57
N ILE A 75 8.10 -5.01 9.94
CA ILE A 75 8.73 -3.86 10.61
C ILE A 75 7.98 -2.56 10.36
N LEU A 76 6.74 -2.62 9.87
CA LEU A 76 5.94 -1.43 9.58
C LEU A 76 5.75 -0.60 10.86
N GLU A 77 6.10 0.68 10.81
CA GLU A 77 6.08 1.59 11.96
C GLU A 77 4.94 2.62 11.87
N TYR A 78 4.55 3.07 10.68
CA TYR A 78 3.51 4.10 10.53
C TYR A 78 2.62 3.90 9.30
N ILE A 79 1.37 4.36 9.43
CA ILE A 79 0.36 4.39 8.37
C ILE A 79 -0.25 5.79 8.30
N GLY A 80 -0.06 6.46 7.17
CA GLY A 80 -0.41 7.86 6.92
C GLY A 80 -1.91 8.12 6.76
N GLU A 81 -2.24 9.41 6.59
CA GLU A 81 -3.63 9.89 6.54
C GLU A 81 -4.34 9.30 5.31
N GLU A 82 -5.55 8.77 5.52
CA GLU A 82 -6.37 8.17 4.46
C GLU A 82 -5.66 7.08 3.63
N ALA A 83 -4.59 6.45 4.16
CA ALA A 83 -3.75 5.53 3.40
C ALA A 83 -4.52 4.39 2.73
N PHE A 84 -5.56 3.85 3.37
CA PHE A 84 -6.47 2.83 2.84
C PHE A 84 -7.93 3.31 2.80
N ASN A 85 -8.17 4.63 2.79
CA ASN A 85 -9.53 5.15 2.72
C ASN A 85 -10.20 4.75 1.38
N GLY A 86 -11.42 4.22 1.42
CA GLY A 86 -12.16 3.73 0.25
C GLY A 86 -11.65 2.38 -0.27
N CYS A 87 -11.00 1.58 0.57
CA CYS A 87 -10.66 0.19 0.25
C CYS A 87 -11.84 -0.74 0.62
N ASP A 88 -12.95 -0.63 -0.11
CA ASP A 88 -14.25 -1.26 0.22
C ASP A 88 -14.18 -2.80 0.39
N SER A 89 -13.28 -3.46 -0.34
CA SER A 89 -13.09 -4.92 -0.26
C SER A 89 -12.10 -5.36 0.82
N LEU A 90 -11.49 -4.42 1.55
CA LEU A 90 -10.51 -4.72 2.58
C LEU A 90 -11.21 -5.36 3.78
N GLY A 91 -10.95 -6.65 3.98
CA GLY A 91 -11.46 -7.40 5.11
C GLY A 91 -10.65 -7.15 6.39
N ALA A 92 -10.71 -8.10 7.32
CA ALA A 92 -9.89 -8.06 8.52
C ALA A 92 -8.40 -8.02 8.17
N LEU A 93 -7.70 -6.99 8.67
CA LEU A 93 -6.28 -6.78 8.48
C LEU A 93 -5.56 -6.95 9.82
N PHE A 94 -4.52 -7.78 9.85
CA PHE A 94 -3.65 -7.90 11.01
C PHE A 94 -2.53 -6.86 10.90
N LEU A 95 -2.51 -5.93 11.85
CA LEU A 95 -1.42 -4.96 11.96
C LEU A 95 -0.22 -5.57 12.70
N PRO A 96 1.01 -5.38 12.20
CA PRO A 96 2.20 -5.73 12.95
C PRO A 96 2.26 -5.01 14.30
N SER A 97 2.80 -5.68 15.33
CA SER A 97 3.00 -5.07 16.66
C SER A 97 4.01 -3.91 16.66
N THR A 98 4.71 -3.71 15.55
CA THR A 98 5.68 -2.62 15.34
C THR A 98 5.03 -1.30 14.96
N VAL A 99 3.74 -1.29 14.60
CA VAL A 99 3.03 -0.08 14.20
C VAL A 99 2.88 0.84 15.42
N LYS A 100 3.48 2.03 15.33
CA LYS A 100 3.51 3.07 16.35
C LYS A 100 2.45 4.14 16.12
N SER A 101 2.15 4.45 14.87
CA SER A 101 1.15 5.47 14.52
C SER A 101 0.26 5.03 13.36
N ILE A 102 -1.02 5.38 13.49
CA ILE A 102 -2.05 5.24 12.47
C ILE A 102 -2.75 6.59 12.42
N GLU A 103 -2.62 7.28 11.30
CA GLU A 103 -3.14 8.63 11.14
C GLU A 103 -4.65 8.63 10.81
N ARG A 104 -5.20 9.84 10.76
CA ARG A 104 -6.64 10.07 10.57
C ARG A 104 -7.18 9.34 9.34
N CYS A 105 -8.36 8.73 9.51
CA CYS A 105 -9.11 8.08 8.43
C CYS A 105 -8.32 7.00 7.66
N ALA A 106 -7.24 6.43 8.21
CA ALA A 106 -6.38 5.49 7.50
C ALA A 106 -7.12 4.26 6.95
N PHE A 107 -8.22 3.83 7.58
CA PHE A 107 -9.00 2.63 7.20
C PHE A 107 -10.52 2.91 7.14
N VAL A 108 -10.92 4.12 6.72
CA VAL A 108 -12.34 4.43 6.51
C VAL A 108 -12.81 3.82 5.19
N ASN A 109 -13.96 3.16 5.20
CA ASN A 109 -14.60 2.59 4.01
C ASN A 109 -15.92 3.32 3.74
#